data_AF-A0A5K1E739-F1
#
_entry.id   AF-A0A5K1E739-F1
#
_cell.length_a   1.000
_cell.length_b   1.000
_cell.length_c   1.000
_cell.angle_alpha   90.00
_cell.angle_beta   90.00
_cell.angle_gamma   90.00
#
_symmetry.space_group_name_H-M   'P 1'
#
loop_
_entity.id
_entity.type
_entity.pdbx_description
1 polymer ?
#
loop_
_entity_poly.entity_id
_entity_poly.type
_entity_poly.pdbx_seq_one_letter_code
_entity_poly.pdbx_strand_id
1 'polypeptide(L)' 'MDNATHVLRTEIIKIATSTSLSVCLLKTNNSMPFISGLELRPYNGIYSPENGSSLVTFKRIDFGSTKES' A
#
# COMPACT_ATOMS: atom_id res chain seq x y z
N MET A 1 18.48 -7.08 -4.70
CA MET A 1 18.57 -8.16 -5.71
C MET A 1 17.16 -8.67 -5.88
N ASP A 2 16.47 -8.21 -6.92
CA ASP A 2 15.04 -8.47 -7.11
C ASP A 2 14.85 -9.84 -7.77
N ASN A 3 14.40 -10.82 -7.00
CA ASN A 3 14.03 -12.15 -7.50
C ASN A 3 12.60 -12.10 -8.05
N ALA A 4 12.30 -12.86 -9.12
CA ALA A 4 10.98 -12.91 -9.77
C ALA A 4 9.83 -13.34 -8.84
N THR A 5 10.14 -13.86 -7.66
CA THR A 5 9.17 -14.27 -6.63
C THR A 5 8.90 -13.19 -5.58
N HIS A 6 9.63 -12.06 -5.59
CA HIS A 6 9.50 -11.05 -4.54
C HIS A 6 8.24 -10.21 -4.74
N VAL A 7 7.25 -10.41 -3.88
CA VAL A 7 6.00 -9.63 -3.89
C VAL A 7 6.22 -8.33 -3.13
N LEU A 8 6.20 -7.22 -3.85
CA LEU A 8 6.17 -5.89 -3.24
C LEU A 8 4.73 -5.53 -2.89
N ARG A 9 4.46 -5.30 -1.61
CA ARG A 9 3.17 -4.83 -1.12
C ARG A 9 3.32 -3.45 -0.50
N THR A 10 2.51 -2.51 -0.98
CA THR A 10 2.37 -1.17 -0.39
C THR A 10 0.96 -1.05 0.17
N GLU A 11 0.86 -0.55 1.40
CA GLU A 11 -0.42 -0.28 2.06
C GLU A 11 -0.50 1.19 2.44
N ILE A 12 -1.63 1.83 2.11
CA ILE A 12 -1.87 3.25 2.34
C ILE A 12 -3.21 3.40 3.07
N ILE A 13 -3.22 4.14 4.17
CA ILE A 13 -4.44 4.55 4.87
C ILE A 13 -4.65 6.05 4.60
N LYS A 14 -5.82 6.38 4.06
CA LYS A 14 -6.21 7.76 3.76
C LYS A 14 -7.68 7.98 4.08
N ILE A 15 -8.01 9.17 4.59
CA ILE A 15 -9.40 9.59 4.74
C ILE A 15 -9.98 9.84 3.34
N ALA A 16 -11.07 9.14 3.01
CA ALA A 16 -11.78 9.33 1.76
C ALA A 16 -12.53 10.67 1.79
N THR A 17 -12.08 11.64 0.99
CA THR A 17 -12.72 12.96 0.84
C THR A 17 -13.69 13.01 -0.35
N SER A 18 -13.80 11.92 -1.11
CA SER A 18 -14.65 11.75 -2.29
C SER A 18 -15.17 10.31 -2.34
N THR A 19 -16.24 10.08 -3.09
CA THR A 19 -16.80 8.75 -3.38
C THR A 19 -16.02 8.00 -4.48
N SER A 20 -15.05 8.66 -5.11
CA SER A 20 -14.16 8.09 -6.10
C SER A 20 -12.69 8.22 -5.69
N LEU A 21 -11.88 7.24 -6.12
CA LEU A 21 -10.43 7.25 -5.96
C LEU A 21 -9.79 7.06 -7.33
N SER A 22 -8.86 7.94 -7.69
CA SER A 22 -8.06 7.83 -8.90
C SER A 22 -6.68 7.27 -8.57
N VAL A 23 -6.23 6.28 -9.34
CA VAL A 23 -4.88 5.74 -9.27
C VAL A 23 -4.19 6.04 -10.60
N CYS A 24 -3.03 6.69 -10.54
CA CYS A 24 -2.25 7.04 -11.72
C CYS A 24 -0.92 6.29 -11.70
N LEU A 25 -0.64 5.55 -12.75
CA LEU A 25 0.67 4.93 -12.97
C LEU A 25 1.53 5.87 -13.82
N LEU A 26 2.34 6.67 -13.13
CA LEU A 26 3.26 7.59 -13.78
C LEU A 26 4.54 6.85 -14.17
N LYS A 27 4.86 6.89 -15.46
CA LYS A 27 6.14 6.41 -15.98
C LYS A 27 7.25 7.41 -15.62
N THR A 28 8.11 7.07 -14.66
CA THR A 28 9.21 7.93 -14.20
C THR A 28 10.58 7.57 -14.79
N ASN A 29 10.67 6.41 -15.45
CA ASN A 29 11.87 5.91 -16.12
C ASN A 29 11.48 5.13 -17.39
N ASN A 30 12.42 4.41 -18.01
CA ASN A 30 12.14 3.70 -19.26
C ASN A 30 11.22 2.46 -19.09
N SER A 31 11.09 1.93 -17.89
CA SER A 31 10.25 0.76 -17.59
C SER A 31 8.77 1.11 -17.55
N MET A 32 7.90 0.14 -17.86
CA MET A 32 6.46 0.33 -17.77
C MET A 32 5.97 0.08 -16.34
N PRO A 33 5.25 1.03 -15.73
CA PRO A 33 4.67 0.82 -14.42
C PRO A 33 3.54 -0.21 -14.49
N PHE A 34 3.46 -1.08 -13.47
CA PHE A 34 2.46 -2.15 -13.41
C PHE A 34 1.99 -2.37 -11.97
N ILE A 35 0.71 -2.72 -11.80
CA ILE A 35 0.10 -3.18 -10.55
C ILE A 35 -0.48 -4.56 -10.81
N SER A 36 -0.02 -5.57 -10.09
CA SER A 36 -0.57 -6.93 -10.16
C SER A 36 -1.90 -7.11 -9.43
N GLY A 37 -2.16 -6.28 -8.40
CA GLY A 37 -3.40 -6.29 -7.65
C GLY A 37 -3.62 -4.98 -6.89
N LEU A 38 -4.86 -4.50 -6.92
CA LEU A 38 -5.31 -3.34 -6.17
C LEU A 38 -6.53 -3.74 -5.35
N GLU A 39 -6.42 -3.62 -4.03
CA GLU A 39 -7.53 -3.90 -3.10
C GLU A 39 -7.91 -2.60 -2.38
N LEU A 40 -9.20 -2.27 -2.40
CA LEU A 40 -9.77 -1.17 -1.63
C LEU A 40 -10.60 -1.76 -0.50
N ARG A 41 -10.33 -1.33 0.73
CA ARG A 41 -11.03 -1.81 1.93
C ARG A 41 -11.56 -0.62 2.74
N PRO A 42 -12.83 -0.64 3.17
CA PRO A 42 -13.27 0.24 4.24
C PRO A 42 -12.40 0.04 5.48
N TYR A 43 -11.96 1.14 6.09
CA TYR A 43 -11.09 1.12 7.25
C TYR A 43 -11.86 1.59 8.49
N ASN A 44 -11.95 0.71 9.50
CA ASN A 44 -12.58 0.98 10.78
C ASN A 44 -11.55 1.06 11.92
N GLY A 45 -10.26 1.21 11.57
CA GLY A 45 -9.17 0.98 12.51
C GLY A 45 -8.75 2.21 13.31
N ILE A 46 -7.72 2.01 14.11
CA ILE A 46 -7.28 2.88 15.21
C ILE A 46 -6.28 3.96 14.73
N TYR A 47 -5.75 3.84 13.51
CA TYR A 47 -4.78 4.79 12.95
C TYR A 47 -5.49 5.83 12.08
N SER A 48 -5.46 7.09 12.50
CA SER A 48 -6.04 8.20 11.75
C SER A 48 -4.94 9.08 11.16
N PRO A 49 -4.84 9.20 9.82
CA PRO A 49 -3.98 10.23 9.22
C PRO A 49 -4.51 11.61 9.62
N GLU A 50 -3.60 12.59 9.70
CA GLU A 50 -4.01 14.00 9.81
C GLU A 50 -4.80 14.42 8.57
N ASN A 51 -5.66 15.43 8.72
CA ASN A 51 -6.50 15.94 7.63
C ASN A 51 -5.66 16.29 6.39
N GLY A 52 -6.02 15.73 5.24
CA GLY A 52 -5.31 15.95 3.98
C GLY A 52 -4.05 15.09 3.79
N SER A 53 -3.63 14.31 4.80
CA SER A 53 -2.48 13.42 4.73
C SER A 53 -2.85 11.94 4.49
N SER A 54 -1.84 11.08 4.43
CA SER A 54 -1.99 9.63 4.35
C SER A 54 -0.90 8.95 5.17
N LEU A 55 -1.20 7.77 5.73
CA LEU A 55 -0.21 6.90 6.34
C LEU A 55 0.23 5.85 5.32
N VAL A 56 1.53 5.55 5.29
CA VAL A 56 2.09 4.44 4.52
C VAL A 56 2.68 3.44 5.50
N THR A 57 2.29 2.17 5.37
CA THR A 57 2.81 1.13 6.24
C THR A 57 4.30 0.94 6.01
N PHE A 58 5.11 1.25 7.02
CA PHE A 58 6.55 0.99 6.98
C PHE A 58 6.85 -0.49 7.20
N LYS A 59 6.32 -1.08 8.28
CA LYS A 59 6.43 -2.51 8.57
C LYS A 59 5.28 -2.97 9.45
N ARG A 60 4.77 -4.16 9.19
CA ARG A 60 3.96 -4.95 10.14
C ARG A 60 4.82 -6.12 10.58
N ILE A 61 4.97 -6.31 11.88
CA ILE A 61 5.80 -7.36 12.45
C ILE A 61 4.91 -8.20 13.35
N ASP A 62 4.85 -9.49 13.06
CA ASP A 62 4.29 -10.48 13.97
C ASP A 62 5.42 -11.06 14.81
N PHE A 63 5.61 -10.52 16.02
CA PHE A 63 6.68 -10.94 16.92
C PHE A 63 6.38 -12.34 17.47
N GLY A 64 7.33 -13.26 17.29
CA GLY A 64 7.20 -14.64 17.76
C GLY A 64 6.57 -15.60 16.73
N SER A 65 6.31 -15.13 15.50
CA SER A 65 5.93 -16.03 14.41
C SER A 65 7.02 -17.07 14.16
N THR A 66 6.61 -18.34 14.07
CA THR A 66 7.47 -19.46 13.64
C THR A 66 7.41 -19.69 12.13
N LYS A 67 6.66 -18.84 11.40
CA LYS A 67 6.54 -18.88 9.95
C LYS A 67 7.47 -17.83 9.36
N GLU A 68 8.24 -18.21 8.34
CA GLU A 68 8.97 -17.26 7.51
C GLU A 68 7.97 -16.35 6.77
N SER A 69 8.25 -15.05 6.78
CA SER A 69 7.41 -14.00 6.18
C SER A 69 7.71 -13.77 4.71
#